data_AF-A0A8T0W7J2-F1
#
_entry.id   AF-A0A8T0W7J2-F1
#
_cell.length_a   1.000
_cell.length_b   1.000
_cell.length_c   1.000
_cell.angle_alpha   90.00
_cell.angle_beta   90.00
_cell.angle_gamma   90.00
#
_symmetry.space_group_name_H-M   'P 1'
#
loop_
_entity.id
_entity.type
_entity.pdbx_description
1 polymer ?
#
loop_
_entity_poly.entity_id
_entity_poly.type
_entity_poly.pdbx_seq_one_letter_code
_entity_poly.pdbx_strand_id
1 'polypeptide(L)'
;MAAPLHVVVFPWLAFGHLIPFLELSRRLAAWGHAVTFVSTPRNVARLPPVPEGLSGQVRTVALPLPAVDGLPEGAESTADVPPEKVELLKAAFDGLAAPFADFLAGACAGGREQAGFGRRPDWVVLDFAHHWLCPIAEQHQVPCAMFLIVTATGTAYTGSRRQNVSHPRVTVEDFMPMPRWFPSPPSLAFHRHEGAWLDAASQLNASGVADTERMWRTEERCRLLVLRSCPEVEQPRVFPLLQELYRKPVLPAGLLLPEDSLRESDGDHGDGAGVGPRNA
;
A
#
# COMPACT_ATOMS: atom_id res chain seq x y z
N MET A 1 -20.93 8.14 16.95
CA MET A 1 -19.80 7.92 16.01
C MET A 1 -18.60 7.45 16.82
N ALA A 2 -17.76 6.57 16.29
CA ALA A 2 -16.52 6.15 16.97
C ALA A 2 -15.59 7.35 17.17
N ALA A 3 -14.73 7.31 18.20
CA ALA A 3 -13.78 8.38 18.46
C ALA A 3 -12.77 8.53 17.29
N PRO A 4 -12.39 9.76 16.90
CA PRO A 4 -11.34 9.99 15.91
C PRO A 4 -10.04 9.27 16.25
N LEU A 5 -9.45 8.61 15.25
CA LEU A 5 -8.16 7.92 15.35
C LEU A 5 -7.04 8.82 14.85
N HIS A 6 -5.81 8.54 15.29
CA HIS A 6 -4.58 9.00 14.63
C HIS A 6 -3.91 7.83 13.91
N VAL A 7 -3.81 7.92 12.58
CA VAL A 7 -3.25 6.89 11.72
C VAL A 7 -1.96 7.39 11.09
N VAL A 8 -0.87 6.64 11.23
CA VAL A 8 0.36 6.86 10.46
C VAL A 8 0.27 6.04 9.18
N VAL A 9 0.62 6.64 8.05
CA VAL A 9 0.56 6.00 6.73
C VAL A 9 1.94 6.08 6.09
N PHE A 10 2.55 4.94 5.78
CA PHE A 10 3.90 4.88 5.22
C PHE A 10 3.94 3.94 3.99
N PRO A 11 3.95 4.48 2.76
CA PRO A 11 4.06 3.71 1.52
C PRO A 11 5.50 3.40 1.11
N TRP A 12 5.64 2.44 0.19
CA TRP A 12 6.87 2.26 -0.61
C TRP A 12 7.14 3.49 -1.49
N LEU A 13 8.42 3.79 -1.77
CA LEU A 13 8.87 4.99 -2.47
C LEU A 13 8.73 4.89 -4.01
N ALA A 14 7.52 4.62 -4.46
CA ALA A 14 7.14 4.63 -5.86
C ALA A 14 5.82 5.38 -6.01
N PHE A 15 5.65 6.22 -7.05
CA PHE A 15 4.42 7.00 -7.21
C PHE A 15 3.17 6.13 -7.39
N GLY A 16 3.31 4.93 -7.95
CA GLY A 16 2.23 3.93 -8.01
C GLY A 16 1.74 3.46 -6.63
N HIS A 17 2.56 3.60 -5.58
CA HIS A 17 2.21 3.31 -4.18
C HIS A 17 1.85 4.59 -3.41
N LEU A 18 2.65 5.65 -3.56
CA LEU A 18 2.44 6.92 -2.88
C LEU A 18 1.05 7.52 -3.14
N ILE A 19 0.60 7.51 -4.40
CA ILE A 19 -0.69 8.13 -4.77
C ILE A 19 -1.88 7.37 -4.17
N PRO A 20 -2.03 6.04 -4.31
CA PRO A 20 -3.11 5.31 -3.64
C PRO A 20 -3.11 5.43 -2.12
N PHE A 21 -1.93 5.45 -1.49
CA PHE A 21 -1.83 5.67 -0.04
C PHE A 21 -2.26 7.10 0.34
N LEU A 22 -1.99 8.10 -0.50
CA LEU A 22 -2.46 9.46 -0.29
C LEU A 22 -3.99 9.53 -0.42
N GLU A 23 -4.59 8.83 -1.39
CA GLU A 23 -6.05 8.76 -1.50
C GLU A 23 -6.71 8.03 -0.34
N LEU A 24 -6.10 6.95 0.16
CA LEU A 24 -6.54 6.31 1.40
C LEU A 24 -6.48 7.31 2.57
N SER A 25 -5.41 8.09 2.66
CA SER A 25 -5.22 9.11 3.70
C SER A 25 -6.29 10.19 3.65
N ARG A 26 -6.64 10.68 2.45
CA ARG A 26 -7.72 11.67 2.26
C ARG A 26 -9.08 11.12 2.67
N ARG A 27 -9.40 9.86 2.35
CA ARG A 27 -10.65 9.22 2.79
C ARG A 27 -10.74 9.05 4.31
N LEU A 28 -9.66 8.59 4.95
CA LEU A 28 -9.59 8.50 6.40
C LEU A 28 -9.78 9.87 7.06
N ALA A 29 -9.15 10.91 6.49
CA ALA A 29 -9.31 12.29 6.93
C ALA A 29 -10.73 12.82 6.76
N ALA A 30 -11.39 12.53 5.63
CA ALA A 30 -12.78 12.89 5.38
C ALA A 30 -13.75 12.22 6.37
N TRP A 31 -13.39 11.05 6.93
CA TRP A 31 -14.11 10.40 8.03
C TRP A 31 -13.76 10.97 9.42
N GLY A 32 -12.95 12.03 9.47
CA GLY A 32 -12.60 12.74 10.70
C GLY A 32 -11.38 12.17 11.44
N HIS A 33 -10.59 11.29 10.83
CA HIS A 33 -9.35 10.79 11.42
C HIS A 33 -8.17 11.73 11.16
N ALA A 34 -7.23 11.80 12.10
CA ALA A 34 -5.93 12.44 11.84
C ALA A 34 -5.00 11.46 11.13
N VAL A 35 -4.34 11.90 10.09
CA VAL A 35 -3.45 11.08 9.26
C VAL A 35 -2.08 11.75 9.15
N THR A 36 -1.05 11.05 9.61
CA THR A 36 0.34 11.44 9.36
C THR A 36 0.88 10.62 8.19
N PHE A 37 1.05 11.24 7.04
CA PHE A 37 1.62 10.63 5.84
C PHE A 37 3.15 10.74 5.86
N VAL A 38 3.85 9.61 5.95
CA VAL A 38 5.31 9.54 6.04
C VAL A 38 5.89 9.24 4.67
N SER A 39 6.89 10.00 4.25
CA SER A 39 7.69 9.71 3.06
C SER A 39 9.06 10.39 3.18
N THR A 40 9.77 10.59 2.08
CA THR A 40 11.07 11.26 2.03
C THR A 40 10.92 12.70 1.51
N PRO A 41 11.88 13.61 1.77
CA PRO A 41 11.74 15.04 1.46
C PRO A 41 11.35 15.36 0.01
N ARG A 42 12.02 14.76 -0.97
CA ARG A 42 11.77 14.98 -2.40
C ARG A 42 10.44 14.38 -2.84
N ASN A 43 10.04 13.26 -2.26
CA ASN A 43 8.72 12.68 -2.52
C ASN A 43 7.62 13.57 -1.96
N VAL A 44 7.72 14.02 -0.70
CA VAL A 44 6.75 14.95 -0.10
C VAL A 44 6.57 16.21 -0.95
N ALA A 45 7.67 16.78 -1.46
CA ALA A 45 7.62 17.95 -2.33
C ALA A 45 6.95 17.72 -3.70
N ARG A 46 6.85 16.47 -4.16
CA ARG A 46 6.28 16.08 -5.45
C ARG A 46 4.87 15.48 -5.33
N LEU A 47 4.37 15.24 -4.13
CA LEU A 47 3.02 14.73 -3.93
C LEU A 47 1.97 15.79 -4.30
N PRO A 48 0.80 15.37 -4.83
CA PRO A 48 -0.33 16.27 -4.95
C PRO A 48 -0.67 16.90 -3.59
N PRO A 49 -1.01 18.20 -3.54
CA PRO A 49 -1.34 18.85 -2.28
C PRO A 49 -2.59 18.21 -1.65
N VAL A 50 -2.67 18.28 -0.32
CA VAL A 50 -3.90 17.94 0.40
C VAL A 50 -4.91 19.08 0.17
N PRO A 51 -6.17 18.78 -0.20
CA PRO A 51 -7.20 19.80 -0.32
C PRO A 51 -7.36 20.63 0.97
N GLU A 52 -7.62 21.93 0.86
CA GLU A 52 -7.69 22.85 2.01
C GLU A 52 -8.65 22.36 3.11
N GLY A 53 -9.79 21.78 2.72
CA GLY A 53 -10.79 21.22 3.65
C GLY A 53 -10.31 20.03 4.48
N LEU A 54 -9.18 19.41 4.13
CA LEU A 54 -8.55 18.29 4.85
C LEU A 54 -7.20 18.65 5.47
N SER A 55 -6.74 19.90 5.33
CA SER A 55 -5.42 20.37 5.79
C SER A 55 -5.23 20.24 7.31
N GLY A 56 -6.31 20.27 8.09
CA GLY A 56 -6.29 20.04 9.54
C GLY A 56 -6.22 18.57 9.94
N GLN A 57 -6.43 17.65 9.01
CA GLN A 57 -6.56 16.22 9.25
C GLN A 57 -5.43 15.41 8.60
N VAL A 58 -4.77 15.92 7.57
CA VAL A 58 -3.60 15.26 6.97
C VAL A 58 -2.37 16.14 7.13
N ARG A 59 -1.31 15.58 7.72
CA ARG A 59 0.03 16.19 7.72
C ARG A 59 1.04 15.25 7.08
N THR A 60 2.06 15.82 6.47
CA THR A 60 3.20 15.06 5.94
C THR A 60 4.38 15.10 6.90
N VAL A 61 5.12 14.01 6.98
CA VAL A 61 6.41 13.90 7.69
C VAL A 61 7.44 13.37 6.72
N ALA A 62 8.56 14.08 6.58
CA ALA A 62 9.66 13.69 5.73
C ALA A 62 10.78 13.07 6.58
N LEU A 63 11.15 11.81 6.27
CA LEU A 63 12.30 11.13 6.86
C LEU A 63 13.47 11.15 5.87
N PRO A 64 14.68 11.55 6.30
CA PRO A 64 15.83 11.63 5.40
C PRO A 64 16.23 10.23 4.94
N LEU A 65 16.23 10.01 3.62
CA LEU A 65 16.68 8.76 3.02
C LEU A 65 18.21 8.67 3.12
N PRO A 66 18.79 7.61 3.71
CA PRO A 66 20.23 7.48 3.82
C PRO A 66 20.87 7.24 2.45
N ALA A 67 22.08 7.74 2.27
CA ALA A 67 22.87 7.49 1.07
C ALA A 67 23.31 6.02 1.01
N VAL A 68 23.30 5.46 -0.21
CA VAL A 68 23.76 4.10 -0.51
C VAL A 68 24.68 4.18 -1.72
N ASP A 69 25.80 3.46 -1.70
CA ASP A 69 26.75 3.44 -2.80
C ASP A 69 26.07 2.97 -4.12
N GLY A 70 26.39 3.64 -5.22
CA GLY A 70 25.78 3.40 -6.54
C GLY A 70 24.38 4.00 -6.76
N LEU A 71 23.68 4.45 -5.71
CA LEU A 71 22.41 5.17 -5.84
C LEU A 71 22.68 6.64 -6.23
N PRO A 72 22.02 7.19 -7.27
CA PRO A 72 22.23 8.59 -7.67
C PRO A 72 21.90 9.57 -6.55
N GLU A 73 22.66 10.65 -6.45
CA GLU A 73 22.43 11.70 -5.45
C GLU A 73 21.01 12.29 -5.60
N GLY A 74 20.30 12.37 -4.47
CA GLY A 74 18.93 12.88 -4.42
C GLY A 74 17.86 11.96 -5.04
N ALA A 75 18.21 10.73 -5.43
CA ALA A 75 17.23 9.74 -5.85
C ALA A 75 16.47 9.20 -4.62
N GLU A 76 15.17 9.48 -4.57
CA GLU A 76 14.33 9.06 -3.44
C GLU A 76 13.11 8.24 -3.88
N SER A 77 12.94 8.01 -5.18
CA SER A 77 11.86 7.20 -5.72
C SER A 77 12.30 6.32 -6.87
N THR A 78 11.49 5.31 -7.18
CA THR A 78 11.71 4.47 -8.38
C THR A 78 11.67 5.27 -9.69
N ALA A 79 11.10 6.48 -9.69
CA ALA A 79 11.10 7.36 -10.86
C ALA A 79 12.43 8.11 -11.06
N ASP A 80 13.30 8.12 -10.05
CA ASP A 80 14.59 8.83 -10.07
C ASP A 80 15.75 7.90 -10.48
N VAL A 81 15.48 6.61 -10.70
CA VAL A 81 16.49 5.58 -10.99
C VAL A 81 16.04 4.64 -12.10
N PRO A 82 16.98 4.06 -12.87
CA PRO A 82 16.65 3.00 -13.80
C PRO A 82 16.29 1.69 -13.04
N PRO A 83 15.57 0.74 -13.68
CA PRO A 83 15.05 -0.47 -13.01
C PRO A 83 16.09 -1.28 -12.25
N GLU A 84 17.30 -1.43 -12.80
CA GLU A 84 18.41 -2.17 -12.19
C GLU A 84 18.95 -1.55 -10.90
N LYS A 85 18.61 -0.28 -10.61
CA LYS A 85 19.01 0.42 -9.37
C LYS A 85 17.91 0.48 -8.32
N VAL A 86 16.72 -0.03 -8.60
CA VAL A 86 15.61 -0.08 -7.62
C VAL A 86 15.98 -0.90 -6.38
N GLU A 87 16.86 -1.89 -6.53
CA GLU A 87 17.37 -2.69 -5.41
C GLU A 87 18.20 -1.86 -4.42
N LEU A 88 18.98 -0.90 -4.91
CA LEU A 88 19.73 0.04 -4.08
C LEU A 88 18.79 1.00 -3.34
N LEU A 89 17.68 1.40 -3.98
CA LEU A 89 16.64 2.18 -3.31
C LEU A 89 16.00 1.40 -2.16
N LYS A 90 15.84 0.07 -2.28
CA LYS A 90 15.35 -0.78 -1.17
C LYS A 90 16.35 -0.86 -0.03
N ALA A 91 17.65 -0.95 -0.33
CA ALA A 91 18.69 -0.89 0.69
C ALA A 91 18.66 0.46 1.44
N ALA A 92 18.49 1.57 0.71
CA ALA A 92 18.34 2.90 1.33
C ALA A 92 17.07 2.99 2.19
N PHE A 93 15.96 2.43 1.70
CA PHE A 93 14.70 2.38 2.41
C PHE A 93 14.77 1.58 3.72
N ASP A 94 15.54 0.50 3.77
CA ASP A 94 15.77 -0.25 5.02
C ASP A 94 16.48 0.59 6.08
N GLY A 95 17.35 1.50 5.65
CA GLY A 95 18.00 2.46 6.53
C GLY A 95 17.03 3.50 7.15
N LEU A 96 15.78 3.59 6.69
CA LEU A 96 14.75 4.41 7.34
C LEU A 96 14.25 3.81 8.66
N ALA A 97 14.64 2.60 9.02
CA ALA A 97 14.25 1.97 10.29
C ALA A 97 14.58 2.83 11.51
N ALA A 98 15.80 3.39 11.60
CA ALA A 98 16.19 4.24 12.73
C ALA A 98 15.44 5.60 12.73
N PRO A 99 15.41 6.38 11.64
CA PRO A 99 14.59 7.60 11.58
C PRO A 99 13.10 7.38 11.89
N PHE A 100 12.54 6.25 11.43
CA PHE A 100 11.15 5.91 11.72
C PHE A 100 10.92 5.56 13.19
N ALA A 101 11.87 4.85 13.82
CA ALA A 101 11.80 4.55 15.25
C ALA A 101 11.80 5.82 16.09
N ASP A 102 12.70 6.77 15.80
CA ASP A 102 12.76 8.06 16.48
C ASP A 102 11.46 8.86 16.29
N PHE A 103 10.96 8.91 15.05
CA PHE A 103 9.68 9.53 14.74
C PHE A 103 8.53 8.90 15.55
N LEU A 104 8.42 7.57 15.53
CA LEU A 104 7.30 6.88 16.18
C LEU A 104 7.38 7.01 17.71
N ALA A 105 8.58 6.93 18.29
CA ALA A 105 8.79 7.17 19.71
C ALA A 105 8.33 8.58 20.12
N GLY A 106 8.71 9.61 19.35
CA GLY A 106 8.24 10.98 19.55
C GLY A 106 6.72 11.12 19.38
N ALA A 107 6.14 10.51 18.35
CA ALA A 107 4.69 10.52 18.13
C ALA A 107 3.93 9.79 19.25
N CYS A 108 4.50 8.74 19.83
CA CYS A 108 3.92 7.99 20.94
C CYS A 108 4.10 8.64 22.31
N ALA A 109 4.93 9.69 22.44
CA ALA A 109 5.03 10.48 23.67
C ALA A 109 3.74 11.25 24.00
N GLY A 110 2.84 11.42 23.01
CA GLY A 110 1.49 11.95 23.21
C GLY A 110 0.58 11.05 24.04
N GLY A 111 -0.34 11.65 24.81
CA GLY A 111 -1.31 10.91 25.61
C GLY A 111 -2.44 10.30 24.77
N ARG A 112 -3.01 9.16 25.22
CA ARG A 112 -4.21 8.56 24.60
C ARG A 112 -5.47 9.40 24.73
N GLU A 113 -5.48 10.40 25.60
CA GLU A 113 -6.64 11.28 25.83
C GLU A 113 -6.62 12.53 24.94
N GLN A 114 -5.50 12.78 24.26
CA GLN A 114 -5.39 13.88 23.31
C GLN A 114 -6.14 13.56 22.02
N ALA A 115 -6.46 14.61 21.26
CA ALA A 115 -7.13 14.53 19.97
C ALA A 115 -6.17 14.93 18.83
N GLY A 116 -6.53 14.57 17.60
CA GLY A 116 -5.75 14.92 16.41
C GLY A 116 -4.31 14.43 16.48
N PHE A 117 -3.37 15.28 16.09
CA PHE A 117 -1.94 14.94 16.03
C PHE A 117 -1.20 14.94 17.38
N GLY A 118 -1.83 15.43 18.46
CA GLY A 118 -1.28 15.29 19.82
C GLY A 118 -1.52 13.90 20.41
N ARG A 119 -2.50 13.19 19.88
CA ARG A 119 -2.77 11.79 20.23
C ARG A 119 -1.63 10.91 19.74
N ARG A 120 -1.22 9.92 20.55
CA ARG A 120 -0.35 8.84 20.04
C ARG A 120 -1.02 8.11 18.85
N PRO A 121 -0.26 7.60 17.89
CA PRO A 121 -0.81 6.77 16.82
C PRO A 121 -1.62 5.59 17.36
N ASP A 122 -2.81 5.39 16.79
CA ASP A 122 -3.65 4.21 17.03
C ASP A 122 -3.30 3.08 16.07
N TRP A 123 -2.87 3.41 14.84
CA TRP A 123 -2.49 2.45 13.81
C TRP A 123 -1.32 2.97 12.96
N VAL A 124 -0.52 2.04 12.45
CA VAL A 124 0.33 2.27 11.28
C VAL A 124 -0.22 1.48 10.10
N VAL A 125 -0.50 2.17 8.99
CA VAL A 125 -0.83 1.57 7.70
C VAL A 125 0.41 1.61 6.83
N LEU A 126 0.85 0.44 6.35
CA LEU A 126 2.15 0.28 5.72
C LEU A 126 2.09 -0.61 4.48
N ASP A 127 3.14 -0.51 3.66
CA ASP A 127 3.32 -1.24 2.41
C ASP A 127 4.20 -2.50 2.55
N PHE A 128 4.39 -3.26 1.47
CA PHE A 128 5.15 -4.51 1.46
C PHE A 128 6.63 -4.40 1.84
N ALA A 129 7.27 -3.25 1.59
CA ALA A 129 8.71 -3.11 1.74
C ALA A 129 9.19 -3.07 3.21
N HIS A 130 8.27 -2.86 4.16
CA HIS A 130 8.51 -2.47 5.55
C HIS A 130 8.79 -3.63 6.52
N HIS A 131 9.62 -4.60 6.12
CA HIS A 131 9.89 -5.80 6.94
C HIS A 131 10.48 -5.50 8.32
N TRP A 132 11.03 -4.30 8.52
CA TRP A 132 11.61 -3.77 9.75
C TRP A 132 10.62 -2.95 10.61
N LEU A 133 9.47 -2.53 10.09
CA LEU A 133 8.59 -1.54 10.74
C LEU A 133 7.74 -2.13 11.85
N CYS A 134 7.09 -3.27 11.62
CA CYS A 134 6.19 -3.87 12.61
C CYS A 134 6.87 -4.11 13.97
N PRO A 135 8.11 -4.65 14.04
CA PRO A 135 8.84 -4.77 15.32
C PRO A 135 9.04 -3.44 16.06
N ILE A 136 9.24 -2.32 15.35
CA ILE A 136 9.36 -0.98 15.95
C ILE A 136 8.01 -0.55 16.53
N ALA A 137 6.94 -0.70 15.77
CA ALA A 137 5.60 -0.32 16.21
C ALA A 137 5.11 -1.13 17.42
N GLU A 138 5.49 -2.42 17.50
CA GLU A 138 5.21 -3.29 18.63
C GLU A 138 5.82 -2.79 19.94
N GLN A 139 7.03 -2.21 19.91
CA GLN A 139 7.68 -1.63 21.10
C GLN A 139 6.84 -0.51 21.74
N HIS A 140 6.04 0.18 20.92
CA HIS A 140 5.13 1.24 21.36
C HIS A 140 3.68 0.78 21.46
N GLN A 141 3.39 -0.52 21.30
CA GLN A 141 2.04 -1.08 21.31
C GLN A 141 1.11 -0.40 20.28
N VAL A 142 1.65 -0.09 19.09
CA VAL A 142 0.88 0.43 17.96
C VAL A 142 0.66 -0.71 16.96
N PRO A 143 -0.59 -1.18 16.75
CA PRO A 143 -0.87 -2.21 15.78
C PRO A 143 -0.64 -1.73 14.34
N CYS A 144 -0.27 -2.67 13.47
CA CYS A 144 -0.05 -2.40 12.05
C CYS A 144 -1.13 -3.04 11.18
N ALA A 145 -1.48 -2.36 10.09
CA ALA A 145 -2.30 -2.86 9.00
C ALA A 145 -1.51 -2.75 7.69
N MET A 146 -1.56 -3.79 6.87
CA MET A 146 -0.91 -3.77 5.57
C MET A 146 -1.88 -3.30 4.51
N PHE A 147 -1.53 -2.26 3.75
CA PHE A 147 -2.30 -1.83 2.61
C PHE A 147 -1.62 -2.27 1.32
N LEU A 148 -2.36 -3.01 0.48
CA LEU A 148 -1.89 -3.57 -0.77
C LEU A 148 -2.56 -2.85 -1.94
N ILE A 149 -1.76 -2.25 -2.81
CA ILE A 149 -2.24 -1.54 -4.00
C ILE A 149 -2.57 -2.48 -5.17
N VAL A 150 -2.29 -3.78 -5.02
CA VAL A 150 -2.54 -4.83 -5.99
C VAL A 150 -3.95 -5.40 -5.82
N THR A 151 -4.47 -6.05 -6.87
CA THR A 151 -5.81 -6.67 -6.86
C THR A 151 -5.92 -7.78 -5.82
N ALA A 152 -7.14 -8.07 -5.38
CA ALA A 152 -7.43 -9.17 -4.48
C ALA A 152 -7.12 -10.52 -5.14
N THR A 153 -7.44 -10.68 -6.43
CA THR A 153 -7.05 -11.87 -7.20
C THR A 153 -5.53 -12.02 -7.30
N GLY A 154 -4.78 -10.95 -7.56
CA GLY A 154 -3.32 -10.99 -7.59
C GLY A 154 -2.70 -11.33 -6.23
N THR A 155 -3.24 -10.77 -5.15
CA THR A 155 -2.83 -11.11 -3.78
C THR A 155 -3.14 -12.57 -3.43
N ALA A 156 -4.30 -13.07 -3.85
CA ALA A 156 -4.65 -14.48 -3.66
C ALA A 156 -3.73 -15.38 -4.49
N TYR A 157 -3.31 -14.95 -5.68
CA TYR A 157 -2.37 -15.69 -6.52
C TYR A 157 -0.98 -15.85 -5.87
N THR A 158 -0.46 -14.79 -5.23
CA THR A 158 0.82 -14.87 -4.53
C THR A 158 0.70 -15.65 -3.22
N GLY A 159 -0.43 -15.55 -2.52
CA GLY A 159 -0.72 -16.32 -1.31
C GLY A 159 0.15 -15.93 -0.10
N SER A 160 -0.15 -16.51 1.06
CA SER A 160 0.64 -16.23 2.28
C SER A 160 1.92 -17.06 2.34
N ARG A 161 2.81 -16.70 3.28
CA ARG A 161 3.99 -17.49 3.60
C ARG A 161 3.65 -18.94 3.88
N ARG A 162 2.58 -19.19 4.64
CA ARG A 162 2.16 -20.53 5.05
C ARG A 162 1.94 -21.44 3.84
N GLN A 163 1.21 -20.97 2.83
CA GLN A 163 0.95 -21.80 1.65
C GLN A 163 2.22 -22.05 0.84
N ASN A 164 3.09 -21.05 0.68
CA ASN A 164 4.34 -21.19 -0.06
C ASN A 164 5.39 -22.02 0.69
N VAL A 165 5.35 -22.10 2.02
CA VAL A 165 6.18 -23.04 2.80
C VAL A 165 5.65 -24.47 2.67
N SER A 166 4.33 -24.67 2.73
CA SER A 166 3.74 -26.00 2.58
C SER A 166 3.82 -26.55 1.15
N HIS A 167 3.80 -25.67 0.15
CA HIS A 167 3.89 -26.01 -1.27
C HIS A 167 4.82 -25.01 -1.97
N PRO A 168 6.15 -25.20 -1.88
CA PRO A 168 7.12 -24.29 -2.47
C PRO A 168 6.93 -24.09 -3.96
N ARG A 169 6.96 -22.82 -4.38
CA ARG A 169 7.14 -22.40 -5.78
C ARG A 169 8.52 -21.75 -5.88
N VAL A 170 9.39 -22.31 -6.70
CA VAL A 170 10.82 -21.97 -6.73
C VAL A 170 11.28 -21.57 -8.12
N THR A 171 10.69 -22.16 -9.15
CA THR A 171 11.01 -21.89 -10.55
C THR A 171 9.97 -20.98 -11.17
N VAL A 172 10.32 -20.32 -12.28
CA VAL A 172 9.39 -19.55 -13.10
C VAL A 172 8.14 -20.37 -13.44
N GLU A 173 8.33 -21.63 -13.82
CA GLU A 173 7.28 -22.55 -14.21
C GLU A 173 6.32 -22.88 -13.05
N ASP A 174 6.77 -22.81 -11.80
CA ASP A 174 5.90 -22.99 -10.62
C ASP A 174 4.96 -21.81 -10.39
N PHE A 175 5.34 -20.62 -10.87
CA PHE A 175 4.53 -19.40 -10.77
C PHE A 175 3.57 -19.19 -11.96
N MET A 176 3.61 -20.04 -12.98
CA MET A 176 2.72 -19.95 -14.14
C MET A 176 1.32 -20.51 -13.89
N PRO A 177 1.15 -21.74 -13.36
CA PRO A 177 -0.17 -22.30 -13.13
C PRO A 177 -0.87 -21.63 -11.95
N MET A 178 -2.18 -21.57 -12.05
CA MET A 178 -3.03 -21.05 -11.00
C MET A 178 -2.82 -21.84 -9.67
N PRO A 179 -2.63 -21.17 -8.52
CA PRO A 179 -2.28 -21.86 -7.28
C PRO A 179 -3.32 -22.84 -6.78
N ARG A 180 -2.84 -23.90 -6.10
CA ARG A 180 -3.65 -25.03 -5.61
C ARG A 180 -4.75 -24.65 -4.61
N TRP A 181 -4.65 -23.50 -3.96
CA TRP A 181 -5.60 -23.06 -2.93
C TRP A 181 -6.83 -22.35 -3.50
N PHE A 182 -6.90 -22.14 -4.80
CA PHE A 182 -8.13 -21.63 -5.40
C PHE A 182 -9.15 -22.76 -5.65
N PRO A 183 -10.44 -22.52 -5.37
CA PRO A 183 -11.46 -23.57 -5.29
C PRO A 183 -11.93 -24.17 -6.64
N SER A 184 -11.65 -23.53 -7.77
CA SER A 184 -11.88 -24.06 -9.11
C SER A 184 -10.93 -23.32 -10.05
N PRO A 185 -10.13 -23.98 -10.91
CA PRO A 185 -9.18 -23.27 -11.72
C PRO A 185 -9.90 -22.49 -12.82
N PRO A 186 -9.85 -21.14 -12.83
CA PRO A 186 -10.02 -20.43 -14.09
C PRO A 186 -8.88 -20.80 -15.03
N SER A 187 -9.05 -20.59 -16.34
CA SER A 187 -7.99 -20.71 -17.35
C SER A 187 -6.90 -19.62 -17.22
N LEU A 188 -6.75 -19.02 -16.03
CA LEU A 188 -5.79 -17.96 -15.77
C LEU A 188 -4.44 -18.58 -15.42
N ALA A 189 -3.47 -18.39 -16.29
CA ALA A 189 -2.09 -18.76 -16.06
C ALA A 189 -1.22 -17.56 -16.40
N PHE A 190 -0.17 -17.35 -15.62
CA PHE A 190 0.84 -16.38 -16.01
C PHE A 190 1.62 -16.91 -17.21
N HIS A 191 1.90 -16.01 -18.14
CA HIS A 191 2.92 -16.23 -19.15
C HIS A 191 4.29 -16.30 -18.48
N ARG A 192 5.24 -16.95 -19.17
CA ARG A 192 6.60 -17.15 -18.64
C ARG A 192 7.28 -15.85 -18.19
N HIS A 193 7.06 -14.74 -18.90
CA HIS A 193 7.65 -13.45 -18.53
C HIS A 193 7.02 -12.83 -17.26
N GLU A 194 5.74 -13.10 -17.00
CA GLU A 194 5.04 -12.68 -15.77
C GLU A 194 5.45 -13.57 -14.59
N GLY A 195 5.58 -14.89 -14.83
CA GLY A 195 6.16 -15.82 -13.85
C GLY A 195 7.61 -15.48 -13.50
N ALA A 196 8.40 -15.02 -14.48
CA ALA A 196 9.78 -14.59 -14.25
C ALA A 196 9.87 -13.34 -13.35
N TRP A 197 8.87 -12.47 -13.38
CA TRP A 197 8.78 -11.34 -12.46
C TRP A 197 8.53 -11.80 -11.01
N LEU A 198 7.66 -12.79 -10.82
CA LEU A 198 7.39 -13.39 -9.49
C LEU A 198 8.58 -14.16 -8.92
N ASP A 199 9.29 -14.88 -9.79
CA ASP A 199 10.56 -15.53 -9.45
C ASP A 199 11.60 -14.49 -9.03
N ALA A 200 11.81 -13.45 -9.84
CA ALA A 200 12.74 -12.36 -9.53
C ALA A 200 12.41 -11.67 -8.19
N ALA A 201 11.13 -11.44 -7.88
CA ALA A 201 10.69 -10.89 -6.59
C ALA A 201 11.02 -11.82 -5.39
N SER A 202 11.23 -13.10 -5.65
CA SER A 202 11.59 -14.11 -4.64
C SER A 202 13.10 -14.31 -4.48
N GLN A 203 13.91 -13.74 -5.37
CA GLN A 203 15.37 -13.77 -5.27
C GLN A 203 15.90 -12.66 -4.35
N LEU A 204 17.11 -12.86 -3.80
CA LEU A 204 17.80 -11.82 -3.06
C LEU A 204 18.17 -10.67 -4.00
N ASN A 205 17.99 -9.44 -3.51
CA ASN A 205 18.39 -8.21 -4.20
C ASN A 205 19.51 -7.51 -3.43
N ALA A 206 19.98 -6.35 -3.90
CA ALA A 206 21.06 -5.58 -3.29
C ALA A 206 20.86 -5.21 -1.80
N SER A 207 19.63 -5.26 -1.26
CA SER A 207 19.37 -5.07 0.17
C SER A 207 19.67 -6.32 1.02
N GLY A 208 19.92 -7.47 0.39
CA GLY A 208 20.00 -8.77 1.03
C GLY A 208 18.65 -9.39 1.44
N VAL A 209 17.52 -8.84 1.00
CA VAL A 209 16.17 -9.35 1.34
C VAL A 209 15.25 -9.34 0.12
N ALA A 210 14.75 -10.51 -0.26
CA ALA A 210 13.78 -10.68 -1.35
C ALA A 210 12.46 -9.93 -1.08
N ASP A 211 11.80 -9.44 -2.13
CA ASP A 211 10.52 -8.72 -2.02
C ASP A 211 9.42 -9.60 -1.43
N THR A 212 9.40 -10.88 -1.80
CA THR A 212 8.49 -11.89 -1.25
C THR A 212 8.70 -12.07 0.26
N GLU A 213 9.94 -12.09 0.74
CA GLU A 213 10.23 -12.20 2.18
C GLU A 213 9.86 -10.91 2.92
N ARG A 214 10.03 -9.73 2.29
CA ARG A 214 9.57 -8.46 2.86
C ARG A 214 8.07 -8.46 3.07
N MET A 215 7.33 -8.86 2.03
CA MET A 215 5.87 -9.00 2.06
C MET A 215 5.44 -9.94 3.18
N TRP A 216 6.02 -11.14 3.27
CA TRP A 216 5.65 -12.14 4.28
C TRP A 216 5.94 -11.70 5.71
N ARG A 217 7.15 -11.19 6.00
CA ARG A 217 7.48 -10.71 7.36
C ARG A 217 6.56 -9.60 7.82
N THR A 218 6.19 -8.73 6.88
CA THR A 218 5.30 -7.59 7.12
C THR A 218 3.87 -8.08 7.36
N GLU A 219 3.36 -8.90 6.45
CA GLU A 219 2.02 -9.47 6.50
C GLU A 219 1.79 -10.23 7.80
N GLU A 220 2.70 -11.14 8.18
CA GLU A 220 2.57 -12.00 9.36
C GLU A 220 2.34 -11.20 10.65
N ARG A 221 2.96 -10.02 10.76
CA ARG A 221 2.88 -9.13 11.93
C ARG A 221 1.72 -8.13 11.86
N CYS A 222 1.16 -7.88 10.68
CA CYS A 222 -0.01 -7.03 10.52
C CYS A 222 -1.29 -7.73 11.01
N ARG A 223 -2.15 -6.97 11.71
CA ARG A 223 -3.41 -7.49 12.28
C ARG A 223 -4.52 -7.66 11.25
N LEU A 224 -4.46 -6.91 10.17
CA LEU A 224 -5.41 -6.97 9.06
C LEU A 224 -4.74 -6.54 7.76
N LEU A 225 -5.35 -6.95 6.65
CA LEU A 225 -4.98 -6.51 5.32
C LEU A 225 -6.08 -5.57 4.79
N VAL A 226 -5.66 -4.50 4.14
CA VAL A 226 -6.52 -3.60 3.38
C VAL A 226 -6.10 -3.68 1.93
N LEU A 227 -7.03 -3.89 1.01
CA LEU A 227 -6.72 -4.00 -0.42
C LEU A 227 -7.36 -2.86 -1.19
N ARG A 228 -6.59 -2.27 -2.12
CA ARG A 228 -7.10 -1.34 -3.14
C ARG A 228 -7.90 -2.12 -4.20
N SER A 229 -9.03 -2.65 -3.76
CA SER A 229 -9.96 -3.41 -4.60
C SER A 229 -11.35 -3.37 -3.96
N CYS A 230 -12.34 -3.91 -4.66
CA CYS A 230 -13.68 -4.10 -4.15
C CYS A 230 -14.30 -5.42 -4.65
N PRO A 231 -15.27 -6.00 -3.93
CA PRO A 231 -15.90 -7.27 -4.32
C PRO A 231 -16.51 -7.25 -5.74
N GLU A 232 -16.95 -6.09 -6.22
CA GLU A 232 -17.66 -5.91 -7.49
C GLU A 232 -16.76 -6.10 -8.72
N VAL A 233 -15.46 -5.85 -8.60
CA VAL A 233 -14.49 -5.99 -9.71
C VAL A 233 -13.67 -7.27 -9.65
N GLU A 234 -13.88 -8.07 -8.61
CA GLU A 234 -13.08 -9.27 -8.33
C GLU A 234 -13.90 -10.54 -8.51
N GLN A 235 -13.21 -11.68 -8.61
CA GLN A 235 -13.89 -12.96 -8.67
C GLN A 235 -14.72 -13.22 -7.40
N PRO A 236 -15.94 -13.79 -7.55
CA PRO A 236 -16.72 -14.22 -6.41
C PRO A 236 -15.88 -15.12 -5.51
N ARG A 237 -15.90 -14.84 -4.20
CA ARG A 237 -15.15 -15.55 -3.14
C ARG A 237 -13.66 -15.22 -2.98
N VAL A 238 -13.07 -14.30 -3.75
CA VAL A 238 -11.65 -13.97 -3.54
C VAL A 238 -11.36 -13.39 -2.14
N PHE A 239 -12.22 -12.52 -1.61
CA PHE A 239 -12.07 -11.95 -0.27
C PHE A 239 -12.23 -13.00 0.84
N PRO A 240 -13.25 -13.89 0.81
CA PRO A 240 -13.29 -15.07 1.67
C PRO A 240 -12.01 -15.94 1.58
N LEU A 241 -11.53 -16.23 0.36
CA LEU A 241 -10.30 -17.00 0.17
C LEU A 241 -9.09 -16.30 0.83
N LEU A 242 -8.94 -14.98 0.64
CA LEU A 242 -7.86 -14.22 1.28
C LEU A 242 -7.92 -14.34 2.81
N GLN A 243 -9.11 -14.25 3.41
CA GLN A 243 -9.27 -14.44 4.86
C GLN A 243 -8.86 -15.86 5.31
N GLU A 244 -9.15 -16.89 4.53
CA GLU A 244 -8.69 -18.26 4.79
C GLU A 244 -7.16 -18.40 4.65
N LEU A 245 -6.60 -17.79 3.60
CA LEU A 245 -5.16 -17.82 3.31
C LEU A 245 -4.36 -17.16 4.44
N TYR A 246 -4.72 -15.93 4.80
CA TYR A 246 -3.99 -15.10 5.75
C TYR A 246 -4.46 -15.26 7.21
N ARG A 247 -5.61 -15.90 7.46
CA ARG A 247 -6.21 -16.10 8.80
C ARG A 247 -6.35 -14.80 9.61
N LYS A 248 -6.71 -13.72 8.91
CA LYS A 248 -6.94 -12.40 9.50
C LYS A 248 -7.98 -11.63 8.67
N PRO A 249 -8.57 -10.55 9.20
CA PRO A 249 -9.48 -9.71 8.44
C PRO A 249 -8.80 -9.16 7.17
N VAL A 250 -9.55 -9.19 6.07
CA VAL A 250 -9.13 -8.65 4.77
C VAL A 250 -10.23 -7.72 4.29
N LEU A 251 -9.92 -6.43 4.18
CA LEU A 251 -10.90 -5.37 3.96
C LEU A 251 -10.70 -4.71 2.60
N PRO A 252 -11.77 -4.50 1.80
CA PRO A 252 -11.69 -3.68 0.61
C PRO A 252 -11.64 -2.18 0.98
N ALA A 253 -10.76 -1.42 0.33
CA ALA A 253 -10.71 0.05 0.40
C ALA A 253 -11.40 0.73 -0.80
N GLY A 254 -11.93 -0.06 -1.74
CA GLY A 254 -12.34 0.42 -3.05
C GLY A 254 -11.14 0.69 -3.97
N LEU A 255 -11.43 1.16 -5.19
CA LEU A 255 -10.40 1.40 -6.20
C LEU A 255 -9.56 2.66 -5.95
N LEU A 256 -9.96 3.50 -4.99
CA LEU A 256 -9.25 4.73 -4.62
C LEU A 256 -8.88 5.56 -5.86
N LEU A 257 -9.86 5.79 -6.74
CA LEU A 257 -9.69 6.63 -7.91
C LEU A 257 -9.52 8.09 -7.48
N PRO A 258 -8.62 8.87 -8.12
CA PRO A 258 -8.52 10.30 -7.90
C PRO A 258 -9.87 10.99 -8.17
N GLU A 259 -10.19 12.03 -7.41
CA GLU A 259 -11.49 12.73 -7.53
C GLU A 259 -11.72 13.34 -8.92
N ASP A 260 -10.66 13.77 -9.61
CA ASP A 260 -10.75 14.33 -10.96
C ASP A 260 -11.26 13.29 -11.98
N SER A 261 -10.92 12.02 -11.79
CA SER A 261 -11.39 10.92 -12.64
C SER A 261 -12.87 10.58 -12.46
N LEU A 262 -13.51 11.06 -11.38
CA LEU A 262 -14.94 10.86 -11.12
C LEU A 262 -15.78 12.00 -11.70
N ARG A 263 -15.19 13.19 -11.91
CA ARG A 263 -15.90 14.36 -12.46
C ARG A 263 -16.07 14.30 -13.98
N GLU A 264 -15.16 13.62 -14.68
CA GLU A 264 -15.25 13.45 -16.14
C GLU A 264 -16.35 12.45 -16.56
N SER A 265 -16.76 11.49 -15.72
CA SER A 265 -17.81 10.53 -16.08
C SER A 265 -19.24 11.08 -15.92
N ASP A 266 -19.45 12.06 -15.04
CA ASP A 266 -20.78 12.63 -14.77
C ASP A 266 -21.13 13.80 -15.72
N GLY A 267 -20.20 14.19 -16.61
CA GLY A 267 -20.34 15.34 -17.50
C GLY A 267 -20.94 15.05 -18.89
N ASP A 268 -21.21 13.79 -19.26
CA ASP A 268 -21.64 13.43 -20.63
C ASP A 268 -23.09 12.91 -20.72
N HIS A 269 -24.01 13.44 -19.91
CA HIS A 269 -25.45 13.35 -20.18
C HIS A 269 -25.94 14.73 -20.60
N GLY A 270 -25.42 15.20 -21.74
CA GLY A 270 -25.90 16.38 -22.43
C GLY A 270 -27.31 16.15 -22.99
N ASP A 271 -28.21 17.04 -22.59
CA ASP A 271 -29.58 17.21 -23.07
C ASP A 271 -29.72 17.03 -24.59
N GLY A 272 -30.42 15.97 -24.98
CA GLY A 272 -30.84 15.69 -26.35
C GLY A 272 -32.36 15.55 -26.46
N ALA A 273 -33.14 16.55 -26.07
CA ALA A 273 -34.58 16.58 -26.34
C ALA A 273 -35.15 18.01 -26.36
N GLY A 274 -34.84 18.76 -27.42
CA GLY A 274 -35.49 20.02 -27.76
C GLY A 274 -36.14 19.93 -29.14
N VAL A 275 -37.28 19.23 -29.23
CA VAL A 275 -38.16 19.28 -30.41
C VAL A 275 -38.80 20.66 -30.46
N GLY A 276 -38.44 21.46 -31.46
CA GLY A 276 -39.11 22.70 -31.85
C GLY A 276 -39.85 22.52 -33.19
N PRO A 277 -41.09 23.02 -33.33
CA PRO A 277 -42.02 22.57 -34.35
C PRO A 277 -41.79 23.21 -35.73
N ARG A 278 -42.14 22.46 -36.77
CA ARG A 278 -42.37 22.99 -38.12
C ARG A 278 -43.69 23.77 -38.10
N ASN A 279 -43.62 25.08 -38.34
CA ASN A 279 -44.66 25.79 -39.09
C ASN A 279 -44.34 25.59 -40.59
N ALA A 280 -45.27 25.42 -41.51
CA ALA A 280 -46.70 25.79 -41.52
C ALA A 280 -47.61 25.14 -40.48
#